data_AF-W9RYY1-F1
#
_entry.id   AF-W9RYY1-F1
#
_cell.length_a   1.000
_cell.length_b   1.000
_cell.length_c   1.000
_cell.angle_alpha   90.00
_cell.angle_beta   90.00
_cell.angle_gamma   90.00
#
_symmetry.space_group_name_H-M   'P 1'
#
loop_
_entity.id
_entity.type
_entity.pdbx_description
1 polymer ?
#
loop_
_entity_poly.entity_id
_entity_poly.type
_entity_poly.pdbx_seq_one_letter_code
_entity_poly.pdbx_strand_id
1 'polypeptide(L)'
;MDDDASNHLRRMSSRTRKVAPKMAAALASTDNRTQAALARLEALENDNAGIETVEINDEDEDSLDDDDQVYMQKKQSKSMKRKTRQAKALEARKAPRTFLELLHEANLEFLPPHVPSYLRAAVGPPSSTSRRHFCTVCGSAASYTCVRCGVRFCSCRCQNVHNDTRCLKFVA
;
A
#
# COMPACT_ATOMS: atom_id res chain seq x y z
N MET A 1 -57.17 -1.16 -7.87
CA MET A 1 -56.24 -1.88 -6.98
C MET A 1 -55.10 -2.44 -7.83
N ASP A 2 -54.57 -1.65 -8.77
CA ASP A 2 -53.60 -0.53 -8.60
C ASP A 2 -52.19 -1.12 -8.84
N ASP A 3 -51.62 -0.92 -10.03
CA ASP A 3 -50.61 0.13 -10.33
C ASP A 3 -49.22 -0.28 -9.78
N ASP A 4 -48.08 -0.09 -10.42
CA ASP A 4 -47.71 0.59 -11.65
C ASP A 4 -46.29 0.12 -12.00
N ALA A 5 -45.96 0.25 -13.27
CA ALA A 5 -44.73 -0.19 -13.90
C ALA A 5 -43.50 0.60 -13.44
N SER A 6 -42.59 -0.02 -12.69
CA SER A 6 -41.25 0.54 -12.45
C SER A 6 -40.17 -0.28 -13.17
N ASN A 7 -40.12 -0.16 -14.50
CA ASN A 7 -38.87 -0.40 -15.23
C ASN A 7 -38.70 0.73 -16.26
N HIS A 8 -38.47 1.93 -15.72
CA HIS A 8 -38.15 3.12 -16.50
C HIS A 8 -36.91 2.86 -17.38
N LEU A 9 -37.20 2.49 -18.63
CA LEU A 9 -36.49 2.88 -19.85
C LEU A 9 -34.97 2.98 -19.70
N ARG A 10 -34.29 1.82 -19.69
CA ARG A 10 -32.90 1.80 -20.19
C ARG A 10 -32.95 2.36 -21.61
N ARG A 11 -32.42 3.57 -21.79
CA ARG A 11 -32.24 4.19 -23.11
C ARG A 11 -31.24 3.35 -23.91
N MET A 12 -31.72 2.30 -24.55
CA MET A 12 -30.90 1.45 -25.42
C MET A 12 -30.79 2.17 -26.76
N SER A 13 -29.55 2.35 -27.21
CA SER A 13 -29.29 2.85 -28.56
C SER A 13 -29.93 1.90 -29.57
N SER A 14 -30.78 2.41 -30.45
CA SER A 14 -31.36 1.66 -31.59
C SER A 14 -30.31 1.29 -32.65
N ARG A 15 -29.06 1.69 -32.46
CA ARG A 15 -27.96 1.38 -33.37
C ARG A 15 -27.58 -0.10 -33.24
N THR A 16 -28.03 -0.90 -34.20
CA THR A 16 -27.57 -2.28 -34.38
C THR A 16 -26.05 -2.28 -34.60
N ARG A 17 -25.28 -2.69 -33.58
CA ARG A 17 -23.84 -2.86 -33.71
C ARG A 17 -23.58 -4.14 -34.48
N LYS A 18 -23.14 -4.02 -35.73
CA LYS A 18 -22.68 -5.17 -36.51
C LYS A 18 -21.31 -5.59 -35.95
N VAL A 19 -21.25 -6.77 -35.33
CA VAL A 19 -20.00 -7.38 -34.91
C VAL A 19 -19.54 -8.30 -36.04
N ALA A 20 -18.26 -8.22 -36.41
CA ALA A 20 -17.71 -9.09 -37.45
C ALA A 20 -17.83 -10.57 -37.02
N PRO A 21 -18.09 -11.52 -37.95
CA PRO A 21 -18.28 -12.94 -37.61
C PRO A 21 -17.10 -13.52 -36.82
N LYS A 22 -15.88 -13.12 -37.17
CA LYS A 22 -14.64 -13.53 -36.47
C LYS A 22 -14.60 -13.03 -35.02
N MET A 23 -15.09 -11.82 -34.76
CA MET A 23 -15.17 -11.26 -33.41
C MET A 23 -16.27 -11.95 -32.59
N ALA A 24 -17.40 -12.29 -33.21
CA ALA A 24 -18.47 -13.04 -32.55
C ALA A 24 -18.00 -14.44 -32.13
N ALA A 25 -17.27 -15.16 -33.01
CA ALA A 25 -16.68 -16.46 -32.68
C ALA A 25 -15.63 -16.35 -31.57
N ALA A 26 -14.78 -15.32 -31.61
CA ALA A 26 -13.79 -15.09 -30.57
C ALA A 26 -14.41 -14.76 -29.20
N LEU A 27 -15.55 -14.06 -29.15
CA LEU A 27 -16.27 -13.77 -27.91
C LEU A 27 -17.12 -14.93 -27.40
N ALA A 28 -17.52 -15.85 -28.29
CA ALA A 28 -18.27 -17.06 -27.94
C ALA A 28 -17.37 -18.16 -27.35
N SER A 29 -16.09 -18.19 -27.73
CA SER A 29 -15.09 -19.10 -27.16
C SER A 29 -14.91 -18.84 -25.66
N THR A 30 -14.98 -19.92 -24.87
CA THR A 30 -14.67 -19.91 -23.43
C THR A 30 -13.21 -19.55 -23.18
N ASP A 31 -12.30 -20.13 -23.97
CA ASP A 31 -10.85 -19.98 -23.80
C ASP A 31 -10.39 -18.55 -24.09
N ASN A 32 -11.01 -17.89 -25.07
CA ASN A 32 -10.69 -16.50 -25.37
C ASN A 32 -11.19 -15.56 -24.27
N ARG A 33 -12.34 -15.89 -23.66
CA ARG A 33 -12.87 -15.12 -22.52
C ARG A 33 -11.99 -15.29 -21.28
N THR A 34 -11.52 -16.51 -21.00
CA THR A 34 -10.60 -16.75 -19.88
C THR A 34 -9.25 -16.08 -20.11
N GLN A 35 -8.67 -16.16 -21.31
CA GLN A 35 -7.45 -15.42 -21.65
C GLN A 35 -7.62 -13.91 -21.52
N ALA A 36 -8.75 -13.35 -21.98
CA ALA A 36 -9.02 -11.92 -21.82
C ALA A 36 -9.18 -11.51 -20.35
N ALA A 37 -9.77 -12.37 -19.52
CA ALA A 37 -9.88 -12.15 -18.08
C ALA A 37 -8.50 -12.21 -17.40
N LEU A 38 -7.68 -13.21 -17.72
CA LEU A 38 -6.31 -13.35 -17.20
C LEU A 38 -5.43 -12.17 -17.59
N ALA A 39 -5.43 -11.76 -18.86
CA ALA A 39 -4.67 -10.59 -19.31
C ALA A 39 -5.11 -9.30 -18.62
N ARG A 40 -6.39 -9.19 -18.25
CA ARG A 40 -6.90 -8.05 -17.47
C ARG A 40 -6.45 -8.10 -16.02
N LEU A 41 -6.42 -9.28 -15.40
CA LEU A 41 -5.90 -9.49 -14.04
C LEU A 41 -4.39 -9.17 -13.99
N GLU A 42 -3.61 -9.70 -14.93
CA GLU A 42 -2.18 -9.43 -15.05
C GLU A 42 -1.89 -7.93 -15.23
N ALA A 43 -2.70 -7.20 -16.01
CA ALA A 43 -2.56 -5.75 -16.14
C ALA A 43 -2.83 -5.02 -14.80
N LEU A 44 -3.84 -5.44 -14.05
CA LEU A 44 -4.16 -4.86 -12.73
C LEU A 44 -3.09 -5.19 -11.68
N GLU A 45 -2.51 -6.39 -11.71
CA GLU A 45 -1.40 -6.78 -10.84
C GLU A 45 -0.14 -5.96 -11.14
N ASN A 46 0.14 -5.68 -12.41
CA ASN A 46 1.26 -4.83 -12.83
C ASN A 46 1.06 -3.34 -12.46
N ASP A 47 -0.18 -2.85 -12.47
CA ASP A 47 -0.50 -1.45 -12.13
C ASP A 47 -0.52 -1.20 -10.61
N ASN A 48 -0.53 -2.25 -9.78
CA ASN A 48 -0.58 -2.14 -8.31
C ASN A 48 0.78 -1.87 -7.64
N ALA A 49 1.84 -1.60 -8.42
CA ALA A 49 3.17 -1.30 -7.89
C ALA A 49 3.28 0.14 -7.32
N GLY A 50 2.30 1.02 -7.52
CA GLY A 50 2.40 2.43 -7.14
C GLY A 50 1.95 2.77 -5.73
N ILE A 51 2.78 2.56 -4.70
CA ILE A 51 2.79 3.55 -3.61
C ILE A 51 3.46 4.79 -4.20
N GLU A 52 2.77 5.93 -4.19
CA GLU A 52 3.33 7.21 -4.65
C GLU A 52 4.67 7.43 -3.93
N THR A 53 5.77 7.27 -4.66
CA THR A 53 6.99 7.96 -4.29
C THR A 53 6.67 9.43 -4.46
N VAL A 54 6.42 10.11 -3.35
CA VAL A 54 6.56 11.55 -3.27
C VAL A 54 7.90 11.87 -3.92
N GLU A 55 7.85 12.44 -5.12
CA GLU A 55 9.00 13.03 -5.78
C GLU A 55 9.49 14.10 -4.80
N ILE A 56 10.48 13.77 -3.97
CA ILE A 56 11.26 14.80 -3.29
C ILE A 56 12.03 15.46 -4.42
N ASN A 57 11.47 16.57 -4.88
CA ASN A 57 12.05 17.43 -5.90
C ASN A 57 13.30 18.08 -5.28
N ASP A 58 14.38 17.31 -5.19
CA ASP A 58 15.73 17.81 -4.97
C ASP A 58 16.29 18.28 -6.32
N GLU A 59 15.64 19.28 -6.90
CA GLU A 59 16.24 20.12 -7.94
C GLU A 59 16.15 21.56 -7.44
N ASP A 60 17.29 22.02 -6.95
CA ASP A 60 17.64 23.38 -6.63
C ASP A 60 17.27 24.35 -7.77
N GLU A 61 17.06 25.62 -7.38
CA GLU A 61 17.20 26.80 -8.23
C GLU A 61 16.05 27.04 -9.24
N ASP A 62 15.01 27.77 -8.80
CA ASP A 62 14.42 28.73 -9.73
C ASP A 62 14.01 30.03 -9.03
N SER A 63 14.44 31.11 -9.67
CA SER A 63 14.42 32.50 -9.24
C SER A 63 13.00 33.01 -9.02
N LEU A 64 12.72 33.59 -7.84
CA LEU A 64 11.51 34.38 -7.62
C LEU A 64 11.69 35.77 -8.24
N ASP A 65 11.15 35.98 -9.45
CA ASP A 65 10.88 37.33 -9.94
C ASP A 65 9.59 37.42 -10.75
N ASP A 66 8.87 38.49 -10.43
CA ASP A 66 7.81 39.24 -11.13
C ASP A 66 6.45 38.61 -11.52
N ASP A 67 5.45 38.99 -10.72
CA ASP A 67 4.17 39.62 -11.07
C ASP A 67 3.37 39.22 -12.35
N ASP A 68 2.22 38.62 -12.04
CA ASP A 68 0.86 38.98 -12.49
C ASP A 68 0.37 38.70 -13.93
N GLN A 69 -0.84 38.10 -13.95
CA GLN A 69 -1.87 38.11 -14.99
C GLN A 69 -1.89 37.09 -16.16
N VAL A 70 -3.11 36.55 -16.32
CA VAL A 70 -3.80 36.05 -17.53
C VAL A 70 -3.85 34.53 -17.78
N TYR A 71 -4.99 33.98 -17.37
CA TYR A 71 -5.81 32.98 -18.06
C TYR A 71 -5.32 32.51 -19.46
N MET A 72 -4.77 31.30 -19.55
CA MET A 72 -4.90 30.47 -20.75
C MET A 72 -5.00 28.99 -20.36
N GLN A 73 -6.17 28.40 -20.59
CA GLN A 73 -6.37 26.95 -20.66
C GLN A 73 -5.50 26.37 -21.78
N LYS A 74 -4.22 26.11 -21.52
CA LYS A 74 -3.42 25.25 -22.38
C LYS A 74 -3.72 23.82 -21.96
N LYS A 75 -4.77 23.23 -22.57
CA LYS A 75 -4.91 21.79 -22.69
C LYS A 75 -3.59 21.27 -23.26
N GLN A 76 -2.67 20.85 -22.40
CA GLN A 76 -1.52 20.06 -22.82
C GLN A 76 -2.11 18.76 -23.36
N SER A 77 -2.32 18.71 -24.68
CA SER A 77 -2.36 17.44 -25.37
C SER A 77 -1.00 16.81 -25.16
N LYS A 78 -0.85 16.03 -24.08
CA LYS A 78 0.19 15.02 -23.97
C LYS A 78 0.00 14.15 -25.20
N SER A 79 0.75 14.48 -26.26
CA SER A 79 0.90 13.64 -27.43
C SER A 79 1.32 12.29 -26.87
N MET A 80 0.40 11.33 -26.89
CA MET A 80 0.65 9.93 -26.57
C MET A 80 1.55 9.35 -27.67
N LYS A 81 2.80 9.81 -27.72
CA LYS A 81 3.84 9.17 -28.52
C LYS A 81 3.92 7.74 -28.00
N ARG A 82 3.68 6.78 -28.88
CA ARG A 82 3.80 5.36 -28.56
C ARG A 82 5.21 5.13 -28.01
N LYS A 83 5.32 4.94 -26.69
CA LYS A 83 6.56 4.54 -26.03
C LYS A 83 7.02 3.24 -26.67
N THR A 84 8.29 3.17 -27.04
CA THR A 84 8.90 1.94 -27.56
C THR A 84 8.80 0.84 -26.50
N ARG A 85 8.84 -0.43 -26.93
CA ARG A 85 8.80 -1.58 -26.04
C ARG A 85 9.93 -1.53 -24.99
N GLN A 86 11.07 -0.95 -25.37
CA GLN A 86 12.21 -0.69 -24.47
C GLN A 86 11.89 0.41 -23.44
N ALA A 87 11.28 1.53 -23.85
CA ALA A 87 10.87 2.58 -22.93
C ALA A 87 9.82 2.07 -21.92
N LYS A 88 8.88 1.20 -22.33
CA LYS A 88 7.93 0.56 -21.41
C LYS A 88 8.61 -0.38 -20.41
N ALA A 89 9.62 -1.15 -20.85
CA ALA A 89 10.37 -2.05 -19.97
C ALA A 89 11.22 -1.31 -18.93
N LEU A 90 11.78 -0.15 -19.30
CA LEU A 90 12.54 0.70 -18.38
C LEU A 90 11.65 1.33 -17.30
N GLU A 91 10.43 1.74 -17.65
CA GLU A 91 9.46 2.31 -16.71
C GLU A 91 8.92 1.24 -15.75
N ALA A 92 8.69 0.01 -16.23
CA ALA A 92 8.34 -1.12 -15.36
C ALA A 92 9.43 -1.45 -14.34
N ARG A 93 10.71 -1.22 -14.67
CA ARG A 93 11.83 -1.37 -13.72
C ARG A 93 11.95 -0.24 -12.70
N LYS A 94 11.31 0.91 -12.97
CA LYS A 94 11.20 2.05 -12.02
C LYS A 94 9.95 1.95 -11.14
N ALA A 95 9.09 0.95 -11.39
CA ALA A 95 7.93 0.73 -10.55
C ALA A 95 8.38 0.42 -9.11
N PRO A 96 7.69 0.95 -8.08
CA PRO A 96 8.03 0.66 -6.70
C PRO A 96 7.88 -0.84 -6.44
N ARG A 97 8.91 -1.44 -5.83
CA ARG A 97 8.88 -2.85 -5.46
C ARG A 97 8.23 -3.03 -4.10
N THR A 98 7.49 -4.11 -3.94
CA THR A 98 6.93 -4.46 -2.62
C THR A 98 8.05 -4.92 -1.69
N PHE A 99 7.84 -4.81 -0.38
CA PHE A 99 8.82 -5.30 0.61
C PHE A 99 9.14 -6.79 0.42
N LEU A 100 8.15 -7.61 0.09
CA LEU A 100 8.35 -9.04 -0.16
C LEU A 100 9.20 -9.31 -1.41
N GLU A 101 9.01 -8.50 -2.46
CA GLU A 101 9.81 -8.60 -3.68
C GLU A 101 11.28 -8.24 -3.41
N LEU A 102 11.53 -7.19 -2.62
CA LEU A 102 12.88 -6.82 -2.18
C LEU A 102 13.55 -7.92 -1.33
N LEU A 103 12.79 -8.58 -0.46
CA LEU A 103 13.29 -9.72 0.31
C LEU A 103 13.70 -10.91 -0.57
N HIS A 104 12.88 -11.23 -1.59
CA HIS A 104 13.18 -12.30 -2.53
C HIS A 104 14.41 -11.98 -3.40
N GLU A 105 14.54 -10.75 -3.90
CA GLU A 105 15.70 -10.30 -4.68
C GLU A 105 16.99 -10.31 -3.87
N ALA A 106 16.93 -9.94 -2.59
CA ALA A 106 18.09 -9.91 -1.70
C ALA A 106 18.64 -11.31 -1.37
N ASN A 107 17.90 -12.38 -1.69
CA ASN A 107 18.34 -13.78 -1.61
C ASN A 107 19.04 -14.13 -0.28
N LEU A 108 18.42 -13.70 0.83
CA LEU A 108 19.05 -13.62 2.15
C LEU A 108 19.56 -14.96 2.71
N GLU A 109 19.04 -16.08 2.20
CA GLU A 109 19.44 -17.44 2.61
C GLU A 109 20.88 -17.77 2.20
N PHE A 110 21.35 -17.20 1.08
CA PHE A 110 22.68 -17.44 0.53
C PHE A 110 23.74 -16.50 1.10
N LEU A 111 23.32 -15.51 1.90
CA LEU A 111 24.26 -14.64 2.59
C LEU A 111 25.04 -15.47 3.63
N PRO A 112 26.38 -15.34 3.70
CA PRO A 112 27.18 -15.95 4.74
C PRO A 112 26.67 -15.60 6.16
N PRO A 113 26.88 -16.46 7.15
CA PRO A 113 26.33 -16.30 8.50
C PRO A 113 26.83 -15.05 9.24
N HIS A 114 27.97 -14.49 8.83
CA HIS A 114 28.56 -13.29 9.42
C HIS A 114 27.99 -11.98 8.84
N VAL A 115 27.23 -12.04 7.74
CA VAL A 115 26.63 -10.85 7.13
C VAL A 115 25.28 -10.58 7.79
N PRO A 116 25.08 -9.42 8.43
CA PRO A 116 23.78 -9.04 8.98
C PRO A 116 22.75 -8.97 7.86
N SER A 117 21.62 -9.64 8.04
CA SER A 117 20.47 -9.60 7.14
C SER A 117 19.22 -9.23 7.91
N TYR A 118 18.15 -8.83 7.21
CA TYR A 118 16.87 -8.51 7.83
C TYR A 118 16.36 -9.62 8.78
N LEU A 119 16.57 -10.88 8.40
CA LEU A 119 16.16 -12.05 9.21
C LEU A 119 17.11 -12.38 10.37
N ARG A 120 18.38 -11.95 10.29
CA ARG A 120 19.42 -12.27 11.28
C ARG A 120 19.78 -11.10 12.19
N ALA A 121 19.30 -9.90 11.88
CA ALA A 121 19.46 -8.70 12.69
C ALA A 121 18.67 -8.84 14.00
N ALA A 122 19.19 -9.66 14.91
CA ALA A 122 18.69 -9.80 16.26
C ALA A 122 19.53 -8.92 17.18
N VAL A 123 18.85 -8.18 18.06
CA VAL A 123 19.53 -7.55 19.20
C VAL A 123 20.09 -8.67 20.06
N GLY A 124 21.40 -8.64 20.32
CA GLY A 124 22.05 -9.61 21.21
C GLY A 124 21.41 -9.60 22.61
N PRO A 125 21.68 -10.62 23.45
CA PRO A 125 21.18 -10.66 24.81
C PRO A 125 21.46 -9.32 25.53
N PRO A 126 20.49 -8.77 26.28
CA PRO A 126 20.67 -7.48 26.92
C PRO A 126 21.92 -7.50 27.81
N SER A 127 22.81 -6.52 27.62
CA SER A 127 24.11 -6.43 28.31
C SER A 127 24.01 -6.09 29.79
N SER A 128 22.85 -5.60 30.25
CA SER A 128 22.61 -5.27 31.65
C SER A 128 21.86 -6.40 32.36
N THR A 129 22.42 -6.86 33.47
CA THR A 129 21.81 -7.84 34.36
C THR A 129 20.61 -7.29 35.15
N SER A 130 20.44 -5.97 35.22
CA SER A 130 19.33 -5.34 35.92
C SER A 130 18.20 -4.99 34.96
N ARG A 131 17.08 -5.72 35.05
CA ARG A 131 15.84 -5.37 34.34
C ARG A 131 15.28 -4.07 34.90
N ARG A 132 15.28 -3.01 34.10
CA ARG A 132 14.60 -1.75 34.46
C ARG A 132 13.09 -1.93 34.31
N HIS A 133 12.35 -1.47 35.32
CA HIS A 133 10.89 -1.53 35.32
C HIS A 133 10.30 -0.14 35.12
N PHE A 134 9.50 0.00 34.07
CA PHE A 134 8.86 1.27 33.71
C PHE A 134 7.35 1.15 33.81
N CYS A 135 6.70 2.29 34.08
CA CYS A 135 5.27 2.41 34.18
C CYS A 135 4.67 2.37 32.76
N THR A 136 3.71 1.48 32.55
CA THR A 136 3.01 1.35 31.25
C THR A 136 2.09 2.53 30.91
N VAL A 137 1.84 3.42 31.88
CA VAL A 137 0.97 4.59 31.70
C VAL A 137 1.79 5.84 31.36
N CYS A 138 2.88 6.12 32.08
CA CYS A 138 3.65 7.36 31.93
C CYS A 138 5.15 7.17 31.63
N GLY A 139 5.66 5.94 31.56
CA GLY A 139 7.06 5.65 31.25
C GLY A 139 8.06 5.87 32.39
N SER A 140 7.67 6.46 33.52
CA SER A 140 8.54 6.64 34.70
C SER A 140 8.91 5.31 35.36
N ALA A 141 9.94 5.30 36.21
CA ALA A 141 10.31 4.10 36.99
C ALA A 141 9.09 3.58 37.79
N ALA A 142 8.80 2.28 37.65
CA ALA A 142 7.64 1.68 38.28
C ALA A 142 8.02 0.94 39.56
N SER A 143 7.39 1.35 40.66
CA SER A 143 7.55 0.72 41.98
C SER A 143 6.48 -0.34 42.27
N TYR A 144 5.36 -0.32 41.54
CA TYR A 144 4.19 -1.16 41.83
C TYR A 144 3.84 -2.09 40.68
N THR A 145 3.18 -3.20 41.02
CA THR A 145 2.76 -4.25 40.08
C THR A 145 1.27 -4.53 40.27
N CYS A 146 0.51 -4.59 39.18
CA CYS A 146 -0.91 -4.91 39.22
C CYS A 146 -1.12 -6.39 39.54
N VAL A 147 -1.97 -6.68 40.53
CA VAL A 147 -2.26 -8.06 40.97
C VAL A 147 -3.10 -8.86 39.97
N ARG A 148 -3.80 -8.19 39.04
CA ARG A 148 -4.68 -8.85 38.05
C ARG A 148 -3.94 -9.30 36.81
N CYS A 149 -2.97 -8.50 36.34
CA CYS A 149 -2.33 -8.69 35.04
C CYS A 149 -0.80 -8.55 35.05
N GLY A 150 -0.18 -8.36 36.22
CA GLY A 150 1.27 -8.32 36.36
C GLY A 150 1.98 -7.10 35.78
N VAL A 151 1.29 -6.18 35.09
CA VAL A 151 1.93 -4.97 34.53
C VAL A 151 2.27 -3.96 35.61
N ARG A 152 3.28 -3.12 35.35
CA ARG A 152 3.83 -2.19 36.34
C ARG A 152 3.35 -0.74 36.17
N PHE A 153 3.23 -0.05 37.31
CA PHE A 153 2.86 1.36 37.39
C PHE A 153 3.62 2.10 38.50
N CYS A 154 3.67 3.43 38.42
CA CYS A 154 4.47 4.26 39.34
C CYS A 154 3.66 4.85 40.52
N SER A 155 2.34 5.02 40.39
CA SER A 155 1.51 5.70 41.38
C SER A 155 0.04 5.25 41.31
N CYS A 156 -0.76 5.58 42.33
CA CYS A 156 -2.20 5.30 42.37
C CYS A 156 -2.95 5.95 41.19
N ARG A 157 -2.52 7.13 40.75
CA ARG A 157 -3.10 7.76 39.55
C ARG A 157 -2.91 6.88 38.31
N CYS A 158 -1.71 6.35 38.12
CA CYS A 158 -1.44 5.42 37.03
C CYS A 158 -2.13 4.07 37.22
N GLN A 159 -2.36 3.64 38.46
CA GLN A 159 -3.14 2.45 38.75
C GLN A 159 -4.59 2.57 38.26
N ASN A 160 -5.24 3.70 38.50
CA ASN A 160 -6.62 3.93 38.05
C ASN A 160 -6.70 3.94 36.52
N VAL A 161 -5.83 4.72 35.87
CA VAL A 161 -5.76 4.75 34.40
C VAL A 161 -5.46 3.36 33.83
N HIS A 162 -4.58 2.61 34.48
CA HIS A 162 -4.30 1.22 34.12
C HIS A 162 -5.54 0.34 34.24
N ASN A 163 -6.24 0.38 35.38
CA ASN A 163 -7.45 -0.41 35.63
C ASN A 163 -8.54 -0.13 34.60
N ASP A 164 -8.71 1.13 34.22
CA ASP A 164 -9.79 1.57 33.33
C ASP A 164 -9.53 1.20 31.86
N THR A 165 -8.26 1.26 31.41
CA THR A 165 -7.95 1.23 29.96
C THR A 165 -6.96 0.15 29.53
N ARG A 166 -6.19 -0.44 30.46
CA ARG A 166 -5.05 -1.32 30.16
C ARG A 166 -5.03 -2.64 30.93
N CYS A 167 -5.92 -2.86 31.90
CA CYS A 167 -5.91 -4.04 32.77
C CYS A 167 -6.59 -5.23 32.08
N LEU A 168 -5.78 -6.06 31.43
CA LEU A 168 -6.21 -7.28 30.76
C LEU A 168 -5.77 -8.50 31.58
N LYS A 169 -6.69 -9.39 31.94
CA LYS A 169 -6.45 -10.55 32.83
C LYS A 169 -5.33 -11.51 32.37
N PHE A 170 -4.91 -11.46 31.10
CA PHE A 170 -3.97 -12.42 30.49
C PHE A 170 -2.85 -11.75 29.68
N VAL A 171 -2.18 -10.73 30.24
CA VAL A 171 -0.92 -10.24 29.66
C VAL A 171 0.22 -10.90 30.42
N ALA A 172 0.60 -12.10 29.98
CA ALA A 172 1.80 -12.80 30.39
C ALA A 172 2.44 -13.44 29.16
#